data_AF-A0A1G0ZLW7-F1
#
_entry.id   AF-A0A1G0ZLW7-F1
#
_cell.length_a   1.000
_cell.length_b   1.000
_cell.length_c   1.000
_cell.angle_alpha   90.00
_cell.angle_beta   90.00
_cell.angle_gamma   90.00
#
_symmetry.space_group_name_H-M   'P 1'
#
loop_
_entity.id
_entity.type
_entity.pdbx_description
1 polymer ?
#
loop_
_entity_poly.entity_id
_entity_poly.type
_entity_poly.pdbx_seq_one_letter_code
_entity_poly.pdbx_strand_id
1 'polypeptide(L)'
;MINFKTFLSVTTFLLLGFNLLAGYDPNTGRFLNRDPIGENGGVNLYAFCSNNPISKVDWLGLWASAGTIKNGARKVYVPDNGDNSKEALAKIVELDVNEFDRWAKVEARDVKFDIPILGEKRIKVPCGYSVPNVWISADLMRGGGAYSRLVNLGGSIGQFFGTDISTSSSFKIIKPTTPKTFLSTISENAGDVWGLVLYAHGNKYGDITDSGNTEWITQIQVLLALDGNGYKISKAYAMQCYSAYSGRFEVPQDMAEQYKNFGFSVIPSPIDSPANNPVVDVNWESAWKKRALYFYGYKGINAMLLDLGF
;
A
#
# COMPACT_ATOMS: atom_id res chain seq x y z
N MET A 1 37.36 14.59 -43.55
CA MET A 1 36.59 15.48 -42.64
C MET A 1 35.22 14.86 -42.44
N ILE A 2 35.04 14.13 -41.34
CA ILE A 2 33.79 13.45 -41.00
C ILE A 2 33.10 14.28 -39.89
N ASN A 3 31.80 14.45 -40.07
CA ASN A 3 30.96 15.49 -39.49
C ASN A 3 30.64 15.24 -38.01
N PHE A 4 30.76 16.27 -37.16
CA PHE A 4 30.70 16.23 -35.69
C PHE A 4 29.32 15.87 -35.09
N LYS A 5 28.34 15.51 -35.94
CA LYS A 5 26.99 15.10 -35.52
C LYS A 5 26.77 13.58 -35.45
N THR A 6 27.74 12.77 -35.89
CA THR A 6 27.65 11.30 -35.79
C THR A 6 28.41 10.73 -34.58
N PHE A 7 29.13 11.59 -33.82
CA PHE A 7 29.94 11.17 -32.68
C PHE A 7 29.23 11.28 -31.32
N LEU A 8 27.99 11.79 -31.28
CA LEU A 8 27.17 11.89 -30.06
C LEU A 8 25.93 10.98 -30.06
N SER A 9 25.84 10.06 -31.02
CA SER A 9 24.75 9.07 -31.10
C SER A 9 25.21 7.62 -30.94
N VAL A 10 26.53 7.38 -30.83
CA VAL A 10 27.11 6.02 -30.69
C VAL A 10 27.73 5.80 -29.31
N THR A 11 27.93 6.86 -28.52
CA THR A 11 28.41 6.77 -27.12
C THR A 11 27.30 6.82 -26.07
N THR A 12 26.06 7.11 -26.46
CA THR A 12 24.88 7.02 -25.56
C THR A 12 24.10 5.71 -25.72
N PHE A 13 24.47 4.87 -26.69
CA PHE A 13 23.90 3.53 -26.89
C PHE A 13 24.81 2.38 -26.40
N LEU A 14 25.97 2.70 -25.82
CA LEU A 14 26.94 1.73 -25.29
C LEU A 14 27.11 1.79 -23.76
N LEU A 15 26.27 2.56 -23.05
CA LEU A 15 26.26 2.64 -21.58
C LEU A 15 24.93 2.20 -20.93
N LEU A 16 24.02 1.59 -21.72
CA LEU A 16 22.75 1.02 -21.25
C LEU A 16 22.59 -0.47 -21.60
N GLY A 17 23.68 -1.14 -22.03
CA GLY A 17 23.63 -2.45 -22.69
C GLY A 17 24.35 -3.61 -22.02
N PHE A 18 24.81 -3.51 -20.77
CA PHE A 18 25.44 -4.64 -20.06
C PHE A 18 25.08 -4.60 -18.59
N ASN A 19 23.98 -5.28 -18.22
CA ASN A 19 23.74 -6.00 -16.96
C ASN A 19 22.37 -6.72 -16.97
N LEU A 20 21.97 -7.31 -18.11
CA LEU A 20 20.90 -8.32 -18.18
C LEU A 20 21.58 -9.70 -18.25
N LEU A 21 22.17 -10.15 -17.15
CA LEU A 21 23.00 -11.35 -17.14
C LEU A 21 22.24 -12.58 -16.61
N ALA A 22 21.16 -12.98 -17.29
CA ALA A 22 20.77 -14.39 -17.40
C ALA A 22 19.60 -14.53 -18.37
N GLY A 23 19.79 -15.20 -19.51
CA GLY A 23 18.68 -15.64 -20.35
C GLY A 23 17.96 -16.80 -19.65
N TYR A 24 16.63 -16.78 -19.58
CA TYR A 24 15.83 -17.86 -18.99
C TYR A 24 15.12 -18.66 -20.08
N ASP A 25 15.17 -20.00 -20.00
CA ASP A 25 14.40 -20.88 -20.87
C ASP A 25 13.20 -21.46 -20.11
N PRO A 26 11.97 -21.02 -20.45
CA PRO A 26 10.76 -21.51 -19.79
C PRO A 26 10.44 -22.97 -20.09
N ASN A 27 10.95 -23.55 -21.20
CA ASN A 27 10.67 -24.96 -21.54
C ASN A 27 11.43 -25.93 -20.64
N THR A 28 12.61 -25.51 -20.17
CA THR A 28 13.49 -26.33 -19.33
C THR A 28 13.53 -25.88 -17.87
N GLY A 29 12.98 -24.71 -17.55
CA GLY A 29 12.91 -24.16 -16.19
C GLY A 29 14.28 -23.77 -15.64
N ARG A 30 15.20 -23.34 -16.51
CA ARG A 30 16.62 -23.10 -16.19
C ARG A 30 17.13 -21.81 -16.82
N PHE A 31 18.23 -21.30 -16.28
CA PHE A 31 19.00 -20.27 -16.97
C PHE A 31 19.78 -20.88 -18.14
N LEU A 32 19.79 -20.16 -19.27
CA LEU A 32 20.53 -20.49 -20.50
C LEU A 32 22.03 -20.24 -20.34
N ASN A 33 22.40 -19.32 -19.44
CA ASN A 33 23.77 -19.02 -19.09
C ASN A 33 24.05 -19.44 -17.65
N ARG A 34 25.32 -19.72 -17.35
CA ARG A 34 25.78 -19.98 -15.99
C ARG A 34 25.45 -18.78 -15.12
N ASP A 35 24.95 -19.05 -13.91
CA ASP A 35 24.63 -18.04 -12.91
C ASP A 35 25.87 -17.13 -12.68
N PRO A 36 25.75 -15.80 -12.91
CA PRO A 36 26.84 -14.85 -12.68
C PRO A 36 27.35 -14.84 -11.23
N ILE A 37 26.53 -15.26 -10.25
CA ILE A 37 26.94 -15.37 -8.85
C ILE A 37 27.60 -16.73 -8.53
N GLY A 38 27.70 -17.63 -9.51
CA GLY A 38 28.43 -18.89 -9.40
C GLY A 38 27.90 -19.79 -8.29
N GLU A 39 28.80 -20.54 -7.65
CA GLU A 39 28.46 -21.58 -6.66
C GLU A 39 27.84 -21.03 -5.37
N ASN A 40 27.85 -19.71 -5.18
CA ASN A 40 27.13 -19.05 -4.09
C ASN A 40 25.60 -19.12 -4.25
N GLY A 41 25.07 -19.28 -5.47
CA GLY A 41 23.64 -19.51 -5.74
C GLY A 41 23.19 -20.96 -5.47
N GLY A 42 24.13 -21.82 -5.07
CA GLY A 42 23.95 -23.26 -4.90
C GLY A 42 24.78 -24.06 -5.89
N VAL A 43 24.84 -25.37 -5.66
CA VAL A 43 25.68 -26.28 -6.48
C VAL A 43 25.22 -26.34 -7.95
N ASN A 44 23.95 -26.00 -8.20
CA ASN A 44 23.37 -25.99 -9.54
C ASN A 44 23.34 -24.58 -10.12
N LEU A 45 24.33 -24.27 -10.94
CA LEU A 45 24.59 -22.96 -11.54
C LEU A 45 23.66 -22.58 -12.67
N TYR A 46 22.61 -23.37 -12.88
CA TYR A 46 21.57 -23.15 -13.89
C TYR A 46 20.17 -23.20 -13.28
N ALA A 47 20.06 -23.32 -11.95
CA ALA A 47 18.79 -23.44 -11.26
C ALA A 47 18.05 -22.10 -11.18
N PHE A 48 16.81 -22.08 -11.66
CA PHE A 48 15.89 -20.96 -11.45
C PHE A 48 15.12 -21.15 -10.13
N CYS A 49 15.10 -20.14 -9.25
CA CYS A 49 14.35 -20.18 -7.98
C CYS A 49 14.67 -21.40 -7.08
N SER A 50 15.89 -21.95 -7.11
CA SER A 50 16.22 -23.23 -6.44
C SER A 50 15.22 -24.36 -6.74
N ASN A 51 14.69 -24.43 -7.98
CA ASN A 51 13.63 -25.35 -8.42
C ASN A 51 12.26 -25.19 -7.71
N ASN A 52 11.97 -24.02 -7.11
CA ASN A 52 10.65 -23.75 -6.53
C ASN A 52 10.00 -22.47 -7.10
N PRO A 53 9.72 -22.41 -8.41
CA PRO A 53 9.14 -21.24 -9.07
C PRO A 53 7.66 -20.99 -8.72
N ILE A 54 7.02 -21.92 -8.01
CA ILE A 54 5.62 -21.80 -7.55
C ILE A 54 5.52 -20.94 -6.29
N SER A 55 6.53 -21.01 -5.40
CA SER A 55 6.55 -20.24 -4.14
C SER A 55 7.61 -19.14 -4.11
N LYS A 56 8.50 -19.11 -5.09
CA LYS A 56 9.54 -18.08 -5.24
C LYS A 56 9.42 -17.44 -6.61
N VAL A 57 9.45 -16.11 -6.61
CA VAL A 57 9.63 -15.34 -7.84
C VAL A 57 10.91 -14.54 -7.65
N ASP A 58 11.88 -14.80 -8.51
CA ASP A 58 13.16 -14.09 -8.54
C ASP A 58 13.05 -12.93 -9.52
N TRP A 59 12.75 -11.75 -9.01
CA TRP A 59 12.57 -10.57 -9.87
C TRP A 59 13.93 -9.95 -10.24
N LEU A 60 14.96 -10.11 -9.39
CA LEU A 60 16.33 -9.58 -9.53
C LEU A 60 17.40 -10.21 -8.58
N GLY A 61 17.01 -11.08 -7.62
CA GLY A 61 17.93 -11.74 -6.69
C GLY A 61 18.38 -10.95 -5.45
N LEU A 62 17.62 -9.94 -4.96
CA LEU A 62 18.17 -8.88 -4.07
C LEU A 62 17.70 -8.88 -2.61
N TRP A 63 16.45 -9.27 -2.31
CA TRP A 63 15.91 -9.31 -0.94
C TRP A 63 15.01 -10.52 -0.74
N ALA A 64 15.17 -11.21 0.39
CA ALA A 64 14.36 -12.37 0.76
C ALA A 64 13.44 -12.05 1.94
N SER A 65 12.18 -12.49 1.85
CA SER A 65 11.26 -12.47 2.98
C SER A 65 11.66 -13.56 3.98
N ALA A 66 12.11 -13.17 5.17
CA ALA A 66 12.56 -14.08 6.24
C ALA A 66 11.42 -14.53 7.17
N GLY A 67 10.25 -13.88 7.14
CA GLY A 67 9.09 -14.24 7.96
C GLY A 67 8.32 -13.01 8.47
N THR A 68 7.52 -13.19 9.52
CA THR A 68 6.73 -12.11 10.14
C THR A 68 6.97 -12.01 11.64
N ILE A 69 6.90 -10.80 12.19
CA ILE A 69 6.94 -10.51 13.64
C ILE A 69 5.67 -9.77 14.07
N LYS A 70 5.54 -9.47 15.37
CA LYS A 70 4.39 -8.76 15.95
C LYS A 70 3.05 -9.38 15.53
N ASN A 71 2.92 -10.70 15.65
CA ASN A 71 1.71 -11.42 15.25
C ASN A 71 1.27 -11.06 13.81
N GLY A 72 2.20 -11.10 12.86
CA GLY A 72 1.96 -10.81 11.44
C GLY A 72 1.93 -9.33 11.07
N ALA A 73 1.93 -8.39 12.02
CA ALA A 73 1.79 -6.96 11.72
C ALA A 73 3.00 -6.37 10.99
N ARG A 74 4.17 -7.02 11.08
CA ARG A 74 5.37 -6.63 10.33
C ARG A 74 6.00 -7.83 9.66
N LYS A 75 6.53 -7.61 8.45
CA LYS A 75 7.25 -8.62 7.66
C LYS A 75 8.73 -8.31 7.65
N VAL A 76 9.58 -9.32 7.77
CA VAL A 76 11.03 -9.14 7.85
C VAL A 76 11.66 -9.47 6.52
N TYR A 77 12.48 -8.54 6.03
CA TYR A 77 13.27 -8.66 4.83
C TYR A 77 14.75 -8.68 5.20
N VAL A 78 15.47 -9.62 4.61
CA VAL A 78 16.93 -9.72 4.73
C VAL A 78 17.55 -9.53 3.35
N PRO A 79 18.67 -8.83 3.25
CA PRO A 79 19.35 -8.67 1.98
C PRO A 79 19.86 -10.03 1.49
N ASP A 80 19.69 -10.32 0.21
CA ASP A 80 20.29 -11.47 -0.45
C ASP A 80 21.42 -10.95 -1.35
N ASN A 81 22.66 -11.31 -1.00
CA ASN A 81 23.89 -11.14 -1.78
C ASN A 81 24.08 -9.87 -2.64
N GLY A 82 24.13 -8.69 -2.00
CA GLY A 82 25.03 -7.62 -2.45
C GLY A 82 24.44 -6.22 -2.65
N ASP A 83 23.12 -6.07 -2.81
CA ASP A 83 22.47 -4.75 -2.77
C ASP A 83 21.60 -4.59 -1.52
N ASN A 84 22.14 -3.86 -0.55
CA ASN A 84 21.46 -3.51 0.71
C ASN A 84 20.80 -2.13 0.63
N SER A 85 20.55 -1.60 -0.57
CA SER A 85 20.02 -0.26 -0.77
C SER A 85 18.61 -0.10 -0.21
N LYS A 86 18.34 1.08 0.33
CA LYS A 86 17.01 1.47 0.83
C LYS A 86 16.00 1.49 -0.31
N GLU A 87 16.46 1.88 -1.50
CA GLU A 87 15.72 2.00 -2.75
C GLU A 87 15.19 0.65 -3.22
N ALA A 88 16.02 -0.39 -3.20
CA ALA A 88 15.61 -1.73 -3.59
C ALA A 88 14.50 -2.26 -2.67
N LEU A 89 14.68 -2.16 -1.35
CA LEU A 89 13.66 -2.61 -0.40
C LEU A 89 12.37 -1.77 -0.52
N ALA A 90 12.49 -0.45 -0.58
CA ALA A 90 11.35 0.47 -0.74
C ALA A 90 10.52 0.14 -1.99
N LYS A 91 11.18 -0.18 -3.10
CA LYS A 91 10.52 -0.60 -4.34
C LYS A 91 9.78 -1.93 -4.18
N ILE A 92 10.39 -2.92 -3.52
CA ILE A 92 9.80 -4.24 -3.29
C ILE A 92 8.55 -4.14 -2.41
N VAL A 93 8.60 -3.30 -1.37
CA VAL A 93 7.49 -3.14 -0.42
C VAL A 93 6.53 -2.02 -0.83
N GLU A 94 6.78 -1.36 -1.96
CA GLU A 94 6.02 -0.24 -2.50
C GLU A 94 5.77 0.91 -1.49
N LEU A 95 6.79 1.26 -0.70
CA LEU A 95 6.75 2.39 0.24
C LEU A 95 7.68 3.52 -0.21
N ASP A 96 7.45 4.73 0.29
CA ASP A 96 8.24 5.91 -0.08
C ASP A 96 9.67 5.78 0.47
N VAL A 97 10.66 5.72 -0.42
CA VAL A 97 12.08 5.62 -0.05
C VAL A 97 12.54 6.80 0.80
N ASN A 98 11.94 7.99 0.64
CA ASN A 98 12.29 9.17 1.43
C ASN A 98 11.85 9.05 2.90
N GLU A 99 10.94 8.12 3.19
CA GLU A 99 10.44 7.83 4.53
C GLU A 99 10.99 6.50 5.07
N PHE A 100 12.04 5.94 4.46
CA PHE A 100 12.61 4.64 4.83
C PHE A 100 12.83 4.49 6.34
N ASP A 101 13.48 5.46 6.97
CA ASP A 101 13.81 5.41 8.40
C ASP A 101 12.57 5.56 9.32
N ARG A 102 11.40 5.89 8.76
CA ARG A 102 10.12 5.97 9.47
C ARG A 102 9.37 4.64 9.44
N TRP A 103 9.35 3.96 8.29
CA TRP A 103 8.62 2.70 8.13
C TRP A 103 9.46 1.44 8.33
N ALA A 104 10.76 1.45 8.02
CA ALA A 104 11.66 0.32 8.21
C ALA A 104 12.25 0.33 9.63
N LYS A 105 12.28 -0.83 10.29
CA LYS A 105 12.91 -0.97 11.61
C LYS A 105 14.00 -2.04 11.54
N VAL A 106 15.19 -1.70 12.03
CA VAL A 106 16.31 -2.64 12.10
C VAL A 106 15.99 -3.70 13.16
N GLU A 107 15.89 -4.95 12.74
CA GLU A 107 15.76 -6.09 13.63
C GLU A 107 17.16 -6.64 13.95
N ALA A 108 17.44 -6.87 15.24
CA ALA A 108 18.76 -7.25 15.73
C ALA A 108 19.20 -8.65 15.25
N ARG A 109 20.52 -8.88 15.29
CA ARG A 109 21.23 -10.12 14.91
C ARG A 109 20.72 -11.42 15.53
N ASP A 110 19.93 -11.36 16.60
CA ASP A 110 19.52 -12.51 17.39
C ASP A 110 18.06 -12.94 17.15
N VAL A 111 17.34 -12.29 16.24
CA VAL A 111 16.01 -12.75 15.85
C VAL A 111 16.15 -14.01 14.99
N LYS A 112 15.74 -15.14 15.56
CA LYS A 112 15.72 -16.44 14.88
C LYS A 112 14.46 -16.48 14.03
N PHE A 113 14.63 -16.45 12.72
CA PHE A 113 13.51 -16.65 11.79
C PHE A 113 13.52 -18.09 11.29
N ASP A 114 12.33 -18.68 11.20
CA ASP A 114 12.13 -19.93 10.49
C ASP A 114 12.11 -19.59 8.99
N ILE A 115 13.29 -19.63 8.37
CA ILE A 115 13.41 -19.39 6.93
C ILE A 115 12.94 -20.66 6.21
N PRO A 116 11.87 -20.60 5.40
CA PRO A 116 11.27 -21.79 4.77
C PRO A 116 12.22 -22.55 3.82
N ILE A 117 13.37 -21.97 3.50
CA ILE A 117 14.31 -22.42 2.46
C ILE A 117 15.34 -23.42 3.01
N LEU A 118 15.63 -23.43 4.31
CA LEU A 118 16.60 -24.34 4.92
C LEU A 118 15.89 -25.22 5.95
N GLY A 119 15.23 -26.29 5.47
CA GLY A 119 14.58 -27.32 6.31
C GLY A 119 15.19 -27.41 7.71
N GLU A 120 14.40 -26.99 8.70
CA GLU A 120 14.67 -27.05 10.14
C GLU A 120 15.86 -26.24 10.69
N LYS A 121 16.56 -25.40 9.91
CA LYS A 121 17.67 -24.59 10.43
C LYS A 121 17.27 -23.12 10.61
N ARG A 122 17.09 -22.73 11.87
CA ARG A 122 17.01 -21.33 12.32
C ARG A 122 18.29 -20.60 11.91
N ILE A 123 18.22 -19.76 10.88
CA ILE A 123 19.37 -18.98 10.41
C ILE A 123 19.47 -17.70 11.24
N LYS A 124 20.67 -17.45 11.78
CA LYS A 124 21.00 -16.19 12.43
C LYS A 124 21.25 -15.14 11.35
N VAL A 125 20.29 -14.26 11.10
CA VAL A 125 20.42 -13.22 10.06
C VAL A 125 21.20 -12.01 10.62
N PRO A 126 22.25 -11.54 9.93
CA PRO A 126 23.21 -10.59 10.48
C PRO A 126 22.68 -9.15 10.63
N CYS A 127 21.57 -8.82 9.95
CA CYS A 127 20.77 -7.60 10.06
C CYS A 127 19.57 -7.71 9.10
N GLY A 128 18.34 -7.53 9.59
CA GLY A 128 17.13 -7.51 8.77
C GLY A 128 16.30 -6.26 9.02
N TYR A 129 15.46 -5.87 8.06
CA TYR A 129 14.49 -4.80 8.25
C TYR A 129 13.10 -5.40 8.42
N SER A 130 12.41 -5.08 9.50
CA SER A 130 10.97 -5.27 9.55
C SER A 130 10.27 -4.10 8.87
N VAL A 131 9.24 -4.40 8.11
CA VAL A 131 8.41 -3.43 7.37
C VAL A 131 6.93 -3.62 7.73
N PRO A 132 6.09 -2.59 7.53
CA PRO A 132 4.65 -2.66 7.77
C PRO A 132 3.98 -3.77 6.94
N ASN A 133 3.03 -4.49 7.54
CA ASN A 133 2.36 -5.63 6.90
C ASN A 133 0.86 -5.75 7.26
N VAL A 134 0.24 -4.69 7.80
CA VAL A 134 -1.21 -4.68 8.07
C VAL A 134 -1.96 -4.15 6.85
N TRP A 135 -2.93 -4.92 6.36
CA TRP A 135 -3.89 -4.51 5.35
C TRP A 135 -5.28 -4.41 5.97
N ILE A 136 -5.89 -3.22 5.92
CA ILE A 136 -7.23 -3.00 6.48
C ILE A 136 -8.26 -3.09 5.35
N SER A 137 -9.21 -4.02 5.46
CA SER A 137 -10.27 -4.21 4.48
C SER A 137 -11.62 -3.94 5.13
N ALA A 138 -12.04 -2.69 5.15
CA ALA A 138 -13.29 -2.24 5.76
C ALA A 138 -14.46 -2.32 4.78
N ASP A 139 -15.49 -3.08 5.14
CA ASP A 139 -16.76 -3.18 4.42
C ASP A 139 -17.89 -2.74 5.36
N LEU A 140 -18.21 -1.44 5.31
CA LEU A 140 -19.20 -0.79 6.17
C LEU A 140 -20.60 -0.78 5.54
N MET A 141 -20.72 -1.27 4.30
CA MET A 141 -21.96 -1.32 3.53
C MET A 141 -22.87 -2.51 3.94
N ARG A 142 -22.72 -3.02 5.17
CA ARG A 142 -23.35 -4.27 5.61
C ARG A 142 -24.42 -4.06 6.67
N GLY A 143 -25.65 -3.83 6.20
CA GLY A 143 -26.85 -4.32 6.88
C GLY A 143 -27.38 -5.59 6.21
N GLY A 144 -27.01 -6.78 6.70
CA GLY A 144 -27.76 -8.04 6.49
C GLY A 144 -27.49 -8.93 5.24
N GLY A 145 -27.22 -10.21 5.49
CA GLY A 145 -27.94 -11.32 4.82
C GLY A 145 -27.34 -11.99 3.57
N ALA A 146 -27.18 -11.29 2.45
CA ALA A 146 -26.91 -11.95 1.15
C ALA A 146 -25.73 -11.34 0.37
N TYR A 147 -25.52 -10.02 0.51
CA TYR A 147 -24.41 -9.32 -0.15
C TYR A 147 -23.05 -9.82 0.31
N SER A 148 -22.96 -10.35 1.54
CA SER A 148 -21.75 -10.99 2.06
C SER A 148 -21.22 -12.08 1.15
N ARG A 149 -22.06 -12.76 0.35
CA ARG A 149 -21.65 -13.80 -0.60
C ARG A 149 -21.19 -13.26 -1.96
N LEU A 150 -21.63 -12.08 -2.38
CA LEU A 150 -21.29 -11.50 -3.69
C LEU A 150 -20.00 -10.66 -3.64
N VAL A 151 -19.79 -9.91 -2.56
CA VAL A 151 -18.46 -9.33 -2.25
C VAL A 151 -17.48 -10.36 -1.64
N ASN A 152 -17.96 -11.51 -1.13
CA ASN A 152 -17.09 -12.70 -0.94
C ASN A 152 -16.94 -13.56 -2.21
N LEU A 153 -17.72 -13.34 -3.28
CA LEU A 153 -17.33 -13.70 -4.66
C LEU A 153 -16.30 -12.68 -5.19
N GLY A 154 -16.20 -11.53 -4.54
CA GLY A 154 -14.97 -10.75 -4.41
C GLY A 154 -13.86 -11.39 -3.56
N GLY A 155 -14.04 -12.65 -3.13
CA GLY A 155 -12.93 -13.57 -2.87
C GLY A 155 -12.03 -13.76 -4.09
N SER A 156 -12.52 -13.39 -5.29
CA SER A 156 -11.77 -13.23 -6.54
C SER A 156 -11.53 -11.75 -6.93
N ILE A 157 -11.97 -10.76 -6.14
CA ILE A 157 -11.56 -9.34 -6.32
C ILE A 157 -10.19 -9.08 -5.67
N GLY A 158 -9.78 -9.95 -4.73
CA GLY A 158 -8.36 -10.17 -4.42
C GLY A 158 -7.52 -10.63 -5.63
N GLN A 159 -8.16 -10.91 -6.77
CA GLN A 159 -7.53 -11.21 -8.05
C GLN A 159 -7.66 -10.06 -9.08
N PHE A 160 -8.46 -9.01 -8.81
CA PHE A 160 -8.83 -7.97 -9.79
C PHE A 160 -8.18 -6.61 -9.56
N PHE A 161 -7.68 -6.31 -8.36
CA PHE A 161 -6.94 -5.06 -8.07
C PHE A 161 -5.46 -5.32 -7.82
N GLY A 162 -4.73 -5.72 -8.87
CA GLY A 162 -3.29 -5.41 -9.04
C GLY A 162 -2.35 -5.58 -7.84
N THR A 163 -2.66 -6.43 -6.87
CA THR A 163 -1.64 -7.09 -6.08
C THR A 163 -1.06 -8.10 -7.05
N ASP A 164 0.08 -7.76 -7.64
CA ASP A 164 0.92 -8.77 -8.24
C ASP A 164 1.09 -9.88 -7.18
N ILE A 165 0.36 -10.96 -7.42
CA ILE A 165 0.14 -12.05 -6.48
C ILE A 165 1.40 -12.93 -6.35
N SER A 166 2.49 -12.52 -7.01
CA SER A 166 3.84 -13.05 -6.90
C SER A 166 4.67 -12.45 -5.75
N THR A 167 4.18 -11.43 -5.02
CA THR A 167 4.79 -10.95 -3.76
C THR A 167 3.82 -10.85 -2.56
N SER A 168 2.53 -11.12 -2.79
CA SER A 168 1.41 -10.73 -1.90
C SER A 168 0.87 -11.81 -0.96
N SER A 169 1.48 -12.99 -0.88
CA SER A 169 1.04 -14.07 0.03
C SER A 169 1.60 -13.87 1.46
N SER A 170 1.17 -12.85 2.22
CA SER A 170 1.28 -12.82 3.72
C SER A 170 0.83 -11.52 4.45
N PHE A 171 0.02 -10.62 3.86
CA PHE A 171 -0.49 -9.49 4.66
C PHE A 171 -1.33 -9.96 5.86
N LYS A 172 -1.19 -9.28 7.01
CA LYS A 172 -2.14 -9.40 8.11
C LYS A 172 -3.39 -8.60 7.77
N ILE A 173 -4.42 -9.30 7.29
CA ILE A 173 -5.68 -8.68 6.90
C ILE A 173 -6.59 -8.51 8.11
N ILE A 174 -7.03 -7.27 8.38
CA ILE A 174 -8.03 -6.95 9.40
C ILE A 174 -9.29 -6.43 8.70
N LYS A 175 -10.47 -6.94 9.09
CA LYS A 175 -11.74 -6.66 8.42
C LYS A 175 -12.75 -6.00 9.38
N PRO A 176 -12.60 -4.70 9.69
CA PRO A 176 -13.59 -4.00 10.50
C PRO A 176 -14.91 -3.87 9.73
N THR A 177 -16.02 -3.94 10.47
CA THR A 177 -17.38 -3.96 9.91
C THR A 177 -18.22 -2.74 10.30
N THR A 178 -17.70 -1.88 11.17
CA THR A 178 -18.38 -0.63 11.58
C THR A 178 -17.43 0.57 11.45
N PRO A 179 -17.96 1.79 11.25
CA PRO A 179 -17.14 3.00 11.24
C PRO A 179 -16.19 3.12 12.44
N LYS A 180 -16.69 2.88 13.66
CA LYS A 180 -15.85 2.97 14.88
C LYS A 180 -14.76 1.91 14.92
N THR A 181 -15.08 0.65 14.59
CA THR A 181 -14.09 -0.43 14.57
C THR A 181 -13.04 -0.22 13.47
N PHE A 182 -13.42 0.40 12.35
CA PHE A 182 -12.47 0.80 11.32
C PHE A 182 -11.50 1.86 11.83
N LEU A 183 -12.00 2.91 12.46
CA LEU A 183 -11.15 3.97 13.03
C LEU A 183 -10.22 3.46 14.14
N SER A 184 -10.73 2.59 15.03
CA SER A 184 -9.91 1.98 16.08
C SER A 184 -8.87 1.04 15.50
N THR A 185 -9.20 0.26 14.46
CA THR A 185 -8.26 -0.63 13.77
C THR A 185 -7.06 0.13 13.21
N ILE A 186 -7.27 1.31 12.62
CA ILE A 186 -6.16 2.15 12.12
C ILE A 186 -5.27 2.57 13.30
N SER A 187 -5.88 3.12 14.35
CA SER A 187 -5.16 3.63 15.53
C SER A 187 -4.40 2.54 16.29
N GLU A 188 -4.99 1.36 16.46
CA GLU A 188 -4.39 0.21 17.17
C GLU A 188 -3.21 -0.40 16.42
N ASN A 189 -3.15 -0.20 15.09
CA ASN A 189 -2.06 -0.70 14.25
C ASN A 189 -1.14 0.43 13.75
N ALA A 190 -1.18 1.59 14.40
CA ALA A 190 -0.34 2.74 14.06
C ALA A 190 1.16 2.35 14.01
N GLY A 191 1.80 2.67 12.88
CA GLY A 191 3.19 2.36 12.58
C GLY A 191 3.38 1.05 11.82
N ASP A 192 2.34 0.22 11.72
CA ASP A 192 2.38 -1.10 11.09
C ASP A 192 1.35 -1.24 9.93
N VAL A 193 0.55 -0.18 9.64
CA VAL A 193 -0.37 -0.13 8.49
C VAL A 193 0.39 0.03 7.18
N TRP A 194 0.23 -0.93 6.27
CA TRP A 194 0.78 -0.86 4.93
C TRP A 194 -0.21 -0.28 3.93
N GLY A 195 -1.50 -0.59 4.06
CA GLY A 195 -2.53 -0.10 3.15
C GLY A 195 -3.94 -0.42 3.61
N LEU A 196 -4.92 0.16 2.91
CA LEU A 196 -6.33 -0.04 3.23
C LEU A 196 -7.25 0.02 2.00
N VAL A 197 -8.41 -0.61 2.17
CA VAL A 197 -9.60 -0.40 1.36
C VAL A 197 -10.80 -0.13 2.27
N LEU A 198 -11.62 0.84 1.89
CA LEU A 198 -12.81 1.26 2.63
C LEU A 198 -14.02 1.30 1.67
N TYR A 199 -15.00 0.45 1.91
CA TYR A 199 -16.33 0.54 1.29
C TYR A 199 -17.32 1.11 2.31
N ALA A 200 -17.89 2.26 2.01
CA ALA A 200 -18.82 2.95 2.89
C ALA A 200 -19.70 3.92 2.10
N HIS A 201 -20.80 4.36 2.70
CA HIS A 201 -21.48 5.56 2.25
C HIS A 201 -20.70 6.78 2.70
N GLY A 202 -20.86 7.88 1.97
CA GLY A 202 -20.26 9.14 2.36
C GLY A 202 -20.83 10.31 1.60
N ASN A 203 -20.40 11.50 1.98
CA ASN A 203 -20.85 12.75 1.37
C ASN A 203 -19.69 13.75 1.23
N LYS A 204 -19.97 14.90 0.61
CA LYS A 204 -18.96 15.95 0.39
C LYS A 204 -18.39 16.56 1.68
N TYR A 205 -19.13 16.50 2.79
CA TYR A 205 -18.68 16.93 4.13
C TYR A 205 -17.66 15.96 4.73
N GLY A 206 -17.44 14.81 4.10
CA GLY A 206 -16.47 13.83 4.55
C GLY A 206 -17.04 12.85 5.57
N ASP A 207 -18.35 12.76 5.74
CA ASP A 207 -18.95 11.72 6.57
C ASP A 207 -18.71 10.34 5.93
N ILE A 208 -18.57 9.35 6.80
CA ILE A 208 -18.37 7.94 6.48
C ILE A 208 -19.37 7.17 7.33
N THR A 209 -20.35 6.56 6.69
CA THR A 209 -21.45 5.88 7.39
C THR A 209 -21.58 4.43 6.98
N ASP A 210 -22.16 3.65 7.88
CA ASP A 210 -22.62 2.30 7.58
C ASP A 210 -23.94 2.33 6.77
N SER A 211 -24.36 1.18 6.22
CA SER A 211 -25.62 1.09 5.46
C SER A 211 -26.86 1.49 6.25
N GLY A 212 -26.85 1.35 7.58
CA GLY A 212 -27.97 1.74 8.42
C GLY A 212 -27.98 3.22 8.80
N ASN A 213 -26.93 3.99 8.48
CA ASN A 213 -26.65 5.30 9.07
C ASN A 213 -26.76 5.29 10.61
N THR A 214 -26.38 4.18 11.24
CA THR A 214 -26.45 3.99 12.69
C THR A 214 -25.18 4.48 13.38
N GLU A 215 -24.06 4.42 12.67
CA GLU A 215 -22.78 4.93 13.12
C GLU A 215 -22.15 5.77 12.01
N TRP A 216 -21.37 6.77 12.42
CA TRP A 216 -20.62 7.59 11.49
C TRP A 216 -19.27 7.99 12.08
N ILE A 217 -18.30 8.18 11.20
CA ILE A 217 -17.02 8.84 11.45
C ILE A 217 -16.79 9.86 10.33
N THR A 218 -15.72 10.63 10.41
CA THR A 218 -15.33 11.57 9.35
C THR A 218 -14.03 11.16 8.65
N GLN A 219 -13.85 11.63 7.42
CA GLN A 219 -12.58 11.56 6.70
C GLN A 219 -11.47 12.26 7.50
N ILE A 220 -11.76 13.35 8.21
CA ILE A 220 -10.79 14.01 9.11
C ILE A 220 -10.28 13.01 10.16
N GLN A 221 -11.18 12.29 10.84
CA GLN A 221 -10.79 11.30 11.85
C GLN A 221 -9.93 10.18 11.25
N VAL A 222 -10.29 9.65 10.09
CA VAL A 222 -9.51 8.61 9.40
C VAL A 222 -8.12 9.11 9.02
N LEU A 223 -8.04 10.33 8.47
CA LEU A 223 -6.77 10.92 8.04
C LEU A 223 -5.86 11.24 9.23
N LEU A 224 -6.43 11.72 10.35
CA LEU A 224 -5.67 11.92 11.59
C LEU A 224 -5.21 10.60 12.21
N ALA A 225 -6.02 9.54 12.13
CA ALA A 225 -5.60 8.21 12.58
C ALA A 225 -4.43 7.68 11.72
N LEU A 226 -4.46 7.94 10.41
CA LEU A 226 -3.35 7.61 9.51
C LEU A 226 -2.09 8.44 9.77
N ASP A 227 -2.21 9.69 10.23
CA ASP A 227 -1.03 10.46 10.66
C ASP A 227 -0.29 9.77 11.81
N GLY A 228 -1.02 9.06 12.67
CA GLY A 228 -0.44 8.23 13.73
C GLY A 228 0.46 7.11 13.19
N ASN A 229 0.35 6.73 11.92
CA ASN A 229 1.22 5.75 11.29
C ASN A 229 2.68 6.25 11.15
N GLY A 230 2.88 7.57 11.13
CA GLY A 230 4.19 8.20 11.09
C GLY A 230 4.90 8.19 9.73
N TYR A 231 4.28 7.61 8.70
CA TYR A 231 4.73 7.60 7.31
C TYR A 231 3.53 7.37 6.37
N LYS A 232 3.70 7.64 5.09
CA LYS A 232 2.70 7.38 4.06
C LYS A 232 2.51 5.87 3.89
N ILE A 233 1.27 5.42 4.06
CA ILE A 233 0.91 4.05 3.66
C ILE A 233 1.11 3.87 2.15
N SER A 234 1.31 2.64 1.70
CA SER A 234 1.51 2.35 0.27
C SER A 234 0.24 2.69 -0.52
N LYS A 235 -0.88 2.05 -0.18
CA LYS A 235 -2.13 2.15 -0.95
C LYS A 235 -3.32 2.48 -0.07
N ALA A 236 -4.15 3.41 -0.54
CA ALA A 236 -5.43 3.75 0.06
C ALA A 236 -6.54 3.74 -1.01
N TYR A 237 -7.50 2.83 -0.86
CA TYR A 237 -8.68 2.74 -1.70
C TYR A 237 -9.91 3.22 -0.91
N ALA A 238 -10.25 4.50 -1.03
CA ALA A 238 -11.42 5.07 -0.36
C ALA A 238 -12.64 4.98 -1.29
N MET A 239 -13.32 3.83 -1.27
CA MET A 239 -14.43 3.49 -2.17
C MET A 239 -15.79 4.09 -1.76
N GLN A 240 -15.78 5.13 -0.94
CA GLN A 240 -16.99 5.90 -0.59
C GLN A 240 -17.23 7.06 -1.56
N CYS A 241 -18.48 7.53 -1.62
CA CYS A 241 -18.83 8.74 -2.36
C CYS A 241 -18.03 9.95 -1.85
N TYR A 242 -17.61 10.82 -2.77
CA TYR A 242 -16.90 12.07 -2.49
C TYR A 242 -15.56 11.93 -1.72
N SER A 243 -14.96 10.73 -1.67
CA SER A 243 -13.65 10.51 -1.03
C SER A 243 -12.49 11.31 -1.64
N ALA A 244 -12.62 11.73 -2.90
CA ALA A 244 -11.68 12.59 -3.60
C ALA A 244 -12.29 13.95 -3.97
N TYR A 245 -13.40 14.35 -3.33
CA TYR A 245 -14.04 15.62 -3.62
C TYR A 245 -13.13 16.81 -3.29
N SER A 246 -13.22 17.84 -4.13
CA SER A 246 -12.64 19.15 -3.86
C SER A 246 -13.63 20.23 -4.28
N GLY A 247 -13.80 21.23 -3.42
CA GLY A 247 -14.74 22.31 -3.65
C GLY A 247 -15.19 22.97 -2.36
N ARG A 248 -16.13 23.89 -2.52
CA ARG A 248 -16.63 24.74 -1.44
C ARG A 248 -18.04 24.38 -1.02
N PHE A 249 -18.29 24.42 0.28
CA PHE A 249 -19.63 24.27 0.82
C PHE A 249 -19.76 25.00 2.17
N GLU A 250 -20.99 25.38 2.51
CA GLU A 250 -21.32 25.94 3.81
C GLU A 250 -21.38 24.84 4.87
N VAL A 251 -20.91 25.16 6.07
CA VAL A 251 -21.03 24.30 7.26
C VAL A 251 -21.41 25.15 8.47
N PRO A 252 -22.04 24.55 9.51
CA PRO A 252 -22.20 25.20 10.81
C PRO A 252 -20.88 25.74 11.39
N GLN A 253 -20.95 26.82 12.19
CA GLN A 253 -19.78 27.50 12.77
C GLN A 253 -18.89 26.55 13.61
N ASP A 254 -19.51 25.67 14.40
CA ASP A 254 -18.83 24.68 15.23
C ASP A 254 -18.09 23.62 14.40
N MET A 255 -18.64 23.23 13.25
CA MET A 255 -17.96 22.32 12.32
C MET A 255 -16.79 23.00 11.62
N ALA A 256 -16.91 24.29 11.26
CA ALA A 256 -15.89 25.02 10.52
C ALA A 256 -14.53 25.04 11.23
N GLU A 257 -14.53 25.11 12.56
CA GLU A 257 -13.31 25.06 13.37
C GLU A 257 -12.57 23.71 13.19
N GLN A 258 -13.29 22.60 13.03
CA GLN A 258 -12.68 21.29 12.80
C GLN A 258 -11.94 21.25 11.45
N TYR A 259 -12.55 21.78 10.38
CA TYR A 259 -11.90 21.88 9.07
C TYR A 259 -10.69 22.81 9.11
N LYS A 260 -10.80 23.95 9.82
CA LYS A 260 -9.70 24.89 10.01
C LYS A 260 -8.52 24.24 10.73
N ASN A 261 -8.79 23.54 11.84
CA ASN A 261 -7.77 22.86 12.64
C ASN A 261 -7.10 21.71 11.86
N PHE A 262 -7.84 21.04 10.98
CA PHE A 262 -7.27 20.06 10.07
C PHE A 262 -6.40 20.69 8.96
N GLY A 263 -6.53 22.00 8.72
CA GLY A 263 -5.73 22.78 7.77
C GLY A 263 -6.43 23.10 6.45
N PHE A 264 -7.76 22.97 6.38
CA PHE A 264 -8.54 23.49 5.26
C PHE A 264 -8.82 24.98 5.41
N SER A 265 -9.07 25.65 4.29
CA SER A 265 -9.39 27.07 4.29
C SER A 265 -10.85 27.29 4.71
N VAL A 266 -11.07 28.25 5.61
CA VAL A 266 -12.40 28.65 6.05
C VAL A 266 -12.58 30.12 5.72
N ILE A 267 -13.59 30.39 4.91
CA ILE A 267 -13.97 31.72 4.47
C ILE A 267 -15.14 32.16 5.37
N PRO A 268 -15.08 33.36 5.98
CA PRO A 268 -16.18 33.91 6.74
C PRO A 268 -17.48 33.93 5.91
N SER A 269 -18.62 33.91 6.60
CA SER A 269 -19.91 33.85 5.92
C SER A 269 -20.07 35.01 4.93
N PRO A 270 -20.58 34.75 3.71
CA PRO A 270 -21.00 35.82 2.81
C PRO A 270 -22.03 36.71 3.50
N ILE A 271 -21.99 38.02 3.22
CA ILE A 271 -22.89 39.02 3.84
C ILE A 271 -24.37 38.64 3.70
N ASP A 272 -24.72 37.93 2.62
CA ASP A 272 -26.10 37.54 2.29
C ASP A 272 -26.46 36.09 2.71
N SER A 273 -25.63 35.42 3.52
CA SER A 273 -25.94 34.06 3.98
C SER A 273 -27.04 34.08 5.06
N PRO A 274 -28.22 33.47 4.82
CA PRO A 274 -29.34 33.53 5.75
C PRO A 274 -29.07 32.82 7.09
N ALA A 275 -28.09 31.90 7.12
CA ALA A 275 -27.68 31.18 8.32
C ALA A 275 -26.38 31.70 8.93
N ASN A 276 -25.73 32.70 8.32
CA ASN A 276 -24.40 33.20 8.70
C ASN A 276 -23.35 32.07 8.85
N ASN A 277 -23.47 31.05 8.00
CA ASN A 277 -22.57 29.88 7.99
C ASN A 277 -21.29 30.20 7.20
N PRO A 278 -20.10 29.83 7.72
CA PRO A 278 -18.85 29.95 6.98
C PRO A 278 -18.80 28.96 5.82
N VAL A 279 -17.98 29.28 4.82
CA VAL A 279 -17.71 28.43 3.67
C VAL A 279 -16.35 27.77 3.85
N VAL A 280 -16.32 26.43 3.82
CA VAL A 280 -15.06 25.68 3.84
C VAL A 280 -14.65 25.32 2.42
N ASP A 281 -13.35 25.40 2.13
CA ASP A 281 -12.76 24.97 0.86
C ASP A 281 -11.90 23.73 1.11
N VAL A 282 -12.41 22.58 0.69
CA VAL A 282 -11.78 21.28 0.95
C VAL A 282 -11.12 20.70 -0.30
N ASN A 283 -10.08 19.91 -0.07
CA ASN A 283 -9.49 19.05 -1.09
C ASN A 283 -9.14 17.70 -0.44
N TRP A 284 -10.11 16.78 -0.44
CA TRP A 284 -9.95 15.46 0.16
C TRP A 284 -8.87 14.66 -0.56
N GLU A 285 -8.81 14.74 -1.90
CA GLU A 285 -7.80 14.04 -2.70
C GLU A 285 -6.37 14.42 -2.27
N SER A 286 -6.11 15.72 -2.08
CA SER A 286 -4.82 16.20 -1.57
C SER A 286 -4.57 15.74 -0.14
N ALA A 287 -5.60 15.75 0.73
CA ALA A 287 -5.47 15.30 2.10
C ALA A 287 -5.11 13.81 2.21
N TRP A 288 -5.68 12.97 1.35
CA TRP A 288 -5.31 11.56 1.23
C TRP A 288 -3.91 11.34 0.65
N LYS A 289 -3.55 12.06 -0.42
CA LYS A 289 -2.21 11.97 -1.05
C LYS A 289 -1.06 12.43 -0.14
N LYS A 290 -1.35 13.16 0.94
CA LYS A 290 -0.38 13.44 2.00
C LYS A 290 -0.05 12.21 2.87
N ARG A 291 -0.95 11.22 2.93
CA ARG A 291 -0.89 10.06 3.82
C ARG A 291 -0.78 8.71 3.12
N ALA A 292 -1.02 8.66 1.81
CA ALA A 292 -0.85 7.47 1.00
C ALA A 292 0.00 7.78 -0.24
N LEU A 293 0.93 6.89 -0.58
CA LEU A 293 1.73 7.00 -1.79
C LEU A 293 0.86 6.86 -3.04
N TYR A 294 -0.06 5.89 -3.00
CA TYR A 294 -1.08 5.68 -4.02
C TYR A 294 -2.48 5.82 -3.41
N PHE A 295 -3.25 6.78 -3.92
CA PHE A 295 -4.61 7.04 -3.47
C PHE A 295 -5.60 6.86 -4.61
N TYR A 296 -6.69 6.13 -4.33
CA TYR A 296 -7.80 5.88 -5.24
C TYR A 296 -9.11 6.26 -4.53
N GLY A 297 -9.87 7.18 -5.14
CA GLY A 297 -11.13 7.66 -4.59
C GLY A 297 -12.03 8.29 -5.66
N TYR A 298 -13.21 8.75 -5.24
CA TYR A 298 -14.26 9.26 -6.12
C TYR A 298 -14.53 10.74 -5.87
N LYS A 299 -14.54 11.55 -6.94
CA LYS A 299 -14.82 12.99 -6.86
C LYS A 299 -16.30 13.30 -6.62
N GLY A 300 -17.19 12.36 -6.93
CA GLY A 300 -18.63 12.51 -6.81
C GLY A 300 -19.29 11.27 -6.23
N ILE A 301 -20.54 11.03 -6.62
CA ILE A 301 -21.26 9.81 -6.26
C ILE A 301 -20.56 8.63 -6.93
N ASN A 302 -20.23 7.61 -6.15
CA ASN A 302 -19.72 6.36 -6.68
C ASN A 302 -20.89 5.57 -7.29
N ALA A 303 -20.98 5.55 -8.63
CA ALA A 303 -22.07 4.93 -9.37
C ALA A 303 -22.00 3.39 -9.46
N MET A 304 -20.90 2.74 -9.01
CA MET A 304 -20.89 1.28 -8.82
C MET A 304 -21.87 0.81 -7.73
N LEU A 305 -22.59 1.74 -7.09
CA LEU A 305 -23.65 1.51 -6.10
C LEU A 305 -25.03 2.07 -6.52
N LEU A 306 -25.19 2.61 -7.74
CA LEU A 306 -26.48 3.10 -8.25
C LEU A 306 -27.16 2.16 -9.25
N ASP A 307 -26.49 1.12 -9.74
CA ASP A 307 -27.00 0.27 -10.84
C ASP A 307 -27.32 -1.18 -10.42
N LEU A 308 -27.83 -1.38 -9.21
CA LEU A 308 -28.43 -2.66 -8.77
C LEU A 308 -29.71 -2.45 -7.95
N GLY A 309 -30.53 -1.51 -8.40
CA GLY A 309 -31.80 -1.17 -7.78
C GLY A 309 -32.92 -0.92 -8.77
N PHE A 310 -33.27 -1.92 -9.58
CA PHE A 310 -34.63 -2.17 -10.10
C PHE A 310 -34.87 -3.68 -10.20
#